data_AF-A0A3R9A2Z4-F1
#
_entry.id   AF-A0A3R9A2Z4-F1
#
_cell.length_a   1.000
_cell.length_b   1.000
_cell.length_c   1.000
_cell.angle_alpha   90.00
_cell.angle_beta   90.00
_cell.angle_gamma   90.00
#
_symmetry.space_group_name_H-M   'P 1'
#
loop_
_entity.id
_entity.type
_entity.pdbx_description
1 polymer ?
#
loop_
_entity_poly.entity_id
_entity_poly.type
_entity_poly.pdbx_seq_one_letter_code
_entity_poly.pdbx_strand_id
1 'polypeptide(L)'
;MDRVLARVASQPLSAFFTDLHKKHGVEILTGVEVAGFEDEGVRLADGTLIAADAVLVGVGAFACEALARTAGLTCENGVVVDETARTSDPNIYAIGDVTRRPIPVHGGVMHRLESVPNALEQAKQAASAIVGRAAPAPEVPWFWSDQYDVKLQIAGVPFDADRQLVRGDPAGGAFSVF
;
A
#
# COMPACT_ATOMS: atom_id res chain seq x y z
N MET A 1 15.93 5.70 -3.52
CA MET A 1 15.71 4.65 -2.49
C MET A 1 16.68 3.53 -2.74
N ASP A 2 17.36 3.04 -1.70
CA ASP A 2 18.48 2.08 -1.79
C ASP A 2 18.03 0.60 -1.70
N ARG A 3 16.79 0.34 -1.28
CA ARG A 3 16.21 -1.01 -1.17
C ARG A 3 14.77 -1.08 -1.70
N VAL A 4 14.35 -2.27 -2.11
CA VAL A 4 12.95 -2.55 -2.47
C VAL A 4 12.04 -2.44 -1.24
N LEU A 5 10.76 -2.11 -1.47
CA LEU A 5 9.72 -2.04 -0.42
C LEU A 5 10.02 -1.08 0.75
N ALA A 6 10.92 -0.10 0.57
CA ALA A 6 11.47 0.70 1.66
C ALA A 6 10.45 1.43 2.55
N ARG A 7 9.28 1.77 1.99
CA ARG A 7 8.21 2.50 2.68
C ARG A 7 7.29 1.63 3.54
N VAL A 8 7.27 0.32 3.30
CA VAL A 8 6.27 -0.60 3.88
C VAL A 8 6.89 -1.83 4.54
N ALA A 9 8.10 -2.21 4.15
CA ALA A 9 8.81 -3.36 4.65
C ALA A 9 10.01 -2.96 5.50
N SER A 10 10.33 -3.80 6.48
CA SER A 10 11.59 -3.75 7.23
C SER A 10 12.78 -4.11 6.35
N GLN A 11 13.99 -3.78 6.81
CA GLN A 11 15.22 -4.10 6.08
C GLN A 11 15.42 -5.62 5.90
N PRO A 12 15.20 -6.49 6.92
CA PRO A 12 15.28 -7.93 6.74
C PRO A 12 14.33 -8.46 5.66
N LEU A 13 13.10 -7.94 5.61
CA LEU A 13 12.11 -8.34 4.61
C LEU A 13 12.52 -7.88 3.20
N SER A 14 13.09 -6.67 3.08
CA SER A 14 13.59 -6.14 1.81
C SER A 14 14.75 -6.97 1.26
N ALA A 15 15.68 -7.37 2.14
CA ALA A 15 16.81 -8.22 1.76
C ALA A 15 16.32 -9.60 1.32
N PHE A 16 15.42 -10.22 2.09
CA PHE A 16 14.82 -11.51 1.74
C PHE A 16 14.17 -11.50 0.35
N PHE A 17 13.33 -10.51 0.05
CA PHE A 17 12.68 -10.43 -1.27
C PHE A 17 13.68 -10.10 -2.40
N THR A 18 14.69 -9.29 -2.13
CA THR A 18 15.75 -9.03 -3.12
C THR A 18 16.46 -10.32 -3.50
N ASP A 19 16.84 -11.14 -2.51
CA ASP A 19 17.52 -12.41 -2.75
C ASP A 19 16.60 -13.44 -3.40
N LEU A 20 15.32 -13.48 -3.01
CA LEU A 20 14.32 -14.37 -3.61
C LEU A 20 14.18 -14.11 -5.11
N HIS A 21 14.04 -12.85 -5.51
CA HIS A 21 13.92 -12.45 -6.92
C HIS A 21 15.21 -12.69 -7.70
N LYS A 22 16.38 -12.37 -7.12
CA LYS A 22 17.69 -12.66 -7.74
C LYS A 22 17.89 -14.16 -7.99
N LYS A 23 17.47 -15.03 -7.06
CA LYS A 23 17.52 -16.50 -7.24
C LYS A 23 16.64 -16.99 -8.40
N HIS A 24 15.60 -16.24 -8.76
CA HIS A 24 14.75 -16.50 -9.91
C HIS A 24 15.21 -15.78 -11.19
N GLY A 25 16.41 -15.18 -11.18
CA GLY A 25 17.01 -14.54 -12.35
C GLY A 25 16.57 -13.10 -12.59
N VAL A 26 15.86 -12.47 -11.66
CA VAL A 26 15.48 -11.06 -11.76
C VAL A 26 16.69 -10.18 -11.42
N GLU A 27 17.06 -9.30 -12.34
CA GLU A 27 17.99 -8.21 -12.06
C GLU A 27 17.23 -7.06 -11.37
N ILE A 28 17.65 -6.72 -10.15
CA ILE A 28 17.07 -5.62 -9.37
C ILE A 28 18.09 -4.49 -9.28
N LEU A 29 17.73 -3.35 -9.86
CA LEU A 29 18.47 -2.11 -9.76
C LEU A 29 17.75 -1.17 -8.79
N THR A 30 18.37 -0.88 -7.65
CA THR A 30 17.89 0.14 -6.70
C THR A 30 18.72 1.41 -6.82
N GLY A 31 18.21 2.53 -6.31
CA GLY A 31 18.89 3.82 -6.41
C GLY A 31 19.01 4.38 -7.84
N VAL A 32 18.32 3.77 -8.81
CA VAL A 32 18.28 4.22 -10.20
C VAL A 32 17.02 5.05 -10.48
N GLU A 33 17.12 5.95 -11.45
CA GLU A 33 16.02 6.79 -11.93
C GLU A 33 15.87 6.62 -13.44
N VAL A 34 14.63 6.50 -13.91
CA VAL A 34 14.31 6.45 -15.35
C VAL A 34 14.17 7.88 -15.86
N ALA A 35 14.97 8.22 -16.88
CA ALA A 35 14.93 9.51 -17.55
C ALA A 35 13.96 9.53 -18.73
N GLY A 36 13.70 8.37 -19.36
CA GLY A 36 12.79 8.29 -20.50
C GLY A 36 12.65 6.90 -21.08
N PHE A 37 11.75 6.79 -22.07
CA PHE A 37 11.53 5.61 -22.87
C PHE A 37 11.97 5.90 -24.31
N GLU A 38 12.67 4.95 -24.90
CA GLU A 38 13.20 4.98 -26.27
C GLU A 38 12.71 3.74 -27.02
N ASP A 39 12.80 3.73 -28.35
CA ASP A 39 12.31 2.61 -29.17
C ASP A 39 13.00 1.29 -28.79
N GLU A 40 14.28 1.35 -28.38
CA GLU A 40 15.06 0.18 -27.99
C GLU A 40 14.98 -0.16 -26.48
N GLY A 41 14.32 0.67 -25.65
CA GLY A 41 14.16 0.36 -24.23
C GLY A 41 14.02 1.55 -23.28
N VAL A 42 14.64 1.45 -22.10
CA VAL A 42 14.50 2.42 -21.00
C VAL A 42 15.81 3.14 -20.74
N ARG A 43 15.80 4.48 -20.87
CA ARG A 43 16.95 5.34 -20.57
C ARG A 43 16.96 5.66 -19.08
N LEU A 44 18.07 5.37 -18.41
CA LEU A 44 18.33 5.78 -17.03
C LEU A 44 18.94 7.19 -16.98
N ALA A 45 18.82 7.84 -15.82
CA ALA A 45 19.34 9.18 -15.58
C ALA A 45 20.87 9.30 -15.67
N ASP A 46 21.60 8.19 -15.51
CA ASP A 46 23.05 8.13 -15.70
C ASP A 46 23.48 7.95 -17.16
N GLY A 47 22.51 7.87 -18.08
CA GLY A 47 22.73 7.66 -19.50
C GLY A 47 22.75 6.20 -19.94
N THR A 48 22.63 5.22 -19.03
CA THR A 48 22.52 3.80 -19.38
C THR A 48 21.22 3.52 -20.14
N LEU A 49 21.27 2.70 -21.19
CA LEU A 49 20.07 2.17 -21.88
C LEU A 49 19.87 0.71 -21.49
N ILE A 50 18.74 0.41 -20.86
CA ILE A 50 18.29 -0.97 -20.63
C ILE A 50 17.44 -1.38 -21.81
N ALA A 51 17.91 -2.34 -22.61
CA ALA A 51 17.13 -2.89 -23.72
C ALA A 51 15.89 -3.61 -23.18
N ALA A 52 14.71 -3.33 -23.77
CA ALA A 52 13.47 -3.95 -23.34
C ALA A 52 12.43 -3.98 -24.47
N ASP A 53 11.82 -5.16 -24.71
CA ASP A 53 10.71 -5.31 -25.65
C ASP A 53 9.36 -4.86 -25.06
N ALA A 54 9.28 -4.82 -23.73
CA ALA A 54 8.09 -4.41 -22.99
C ALA A 54 8.47 -3.71 -21.69
N VAL A 55 7.67 -2.72 -21.31
CA VAL A 55 7.85 -1.93 -20.08
C VAL A 55 6.56 -1.93 -19.28
N LEU A 56 6.66 -2.33 -18.00
CA LEU A 56 5.59 -2.19 -17.02
C LEU A 56 5.95 -1.06 -16.04
N VAL A 57 5.12 -0.02 -15.97
CA VAL A 57 5.33 1.13 -15.08
C VAL A 57 4.44 1.02 -13.84
N GLY A 58 5.08 0.92 -12.66
CA GLY A 58 4.40 0.88 -11.36
C GLY A 58 5.09 1.80 -10.35
N VAL A 59 4.63 3.05 -10.25
CA VAL A 59 5.26 4.09 -9.41
C VAL A 59 4.32 4.65 -8.32
N GLY A 60 3.29 3.88 -7.99
CA GLY A 60 2.24 4.25 -7.04
C GLY A 60 0.94 4.67 -7.72
N ALA A 61 -0.08 4.96 -6.91
CA ALA A 61 -1.41 5.36 -7.36
C ALA A 61 -1.83 6.71 -6.75
N PHE A 62 -2.65 7.45 -7.49
CA PHE A 62 -3.34 8.63 -7.00
C PHE A 62 -4.80 8.29 -6.70
N ALA A 63 -5.33 8.85 -5.61
CA ALA A 63 -6.75 8.74 -5.31
C ALA A 63 -7.59 9.45 -6.39
N CYS A 64 -8.59 8.76 -6.94
CA CYS A 64 -9.50 9.31 -7.95
C CYS A 64 -10.57 10.21 -7.32
N GLU A 65 -10.16 11.34 -6.74
CA GLU A 65 -11.01 12.23 -5.92
C GLU A 65 -11.65 13.39 -6.68
N ALA A 66 -11.48 13.47 -8.01
CA ALA A 66 -11.94 14.60 -8.83
C ALA A 66 -13.45 14.86 -8.71
N LEU A 67 -14.27 13.80 -8.68
CA LEU A 67 -15.72 13.90 -8.51
C LEU A 67 -16.07 14.50 -7.14
N ALA A 68 -15.45 13.99 -6.07
CA ALA A 68 -15.68 14.46 -4.72
C ALA A 68 -15.28 15.93 -4.54
N ARG A 69 -14.13 16.33 -5.08
CA ARG A 69 -13.69 17.73 -5.11
C ARG A 69 -14.69 18.63 -5.83
N THR A 70 -15.17 18.20 -6.99
CA THR A 70 -16.16 18.96 -7.78
C THR A 70 -17.49 19.09 -7.04
N ALA A 71 -17.87 18.07 -6.27
CA ALA A 71 -19.05 18.07 -5.41
C ALA A 71 -18.88 18.88 -4.11
N GLY A 72 -17.72 19.49 -3.86
CA GLY A 72 -17.44 20.28 -2.65
C GLY A 72 -17.13 19.44 -1.41
N LEU A 73 -16.79 18.15 -1.57
CA LEU A 73 -16.41 17.29 -0.46
C LEU A 73 -14.96 17.52 -0.03
N THR A 74 -14.68 17.34 1.26
CA THR A 74 -13.32 17.43 1.80
C THR A 74 -12.42 16.33 1.21
N CYS A 75 -11.27 16.72 0.66
CA CYS A 75 -10.31 15.80 0.03
C CYS A 75 -8.87 16.19 0.38
N GLU A 76 -8.11 15.25 0.95
CA GLU A 76 -6.74 15.43 1.44
C GLU A 76 -5.89 14.21 1.06
N ASN A 77 -5.47 14.10 -0.21
CA ASN A 77 -4.87 12.87 -0.76
C ASN A 77 -5.80 11.66 -0.54
N GLY A 78 -7.06 11.82 -0.98
CA GLY A 78 -8.18 10.93 -0.73
C GLY A 78 -9.40 11.69 -0.19
N VAL A 79 -10.60 11.18 -0.47
CA VAL A 79 -11.86 11.68 0.10
C VAL A 79 -11.86 11.44 1.60
N VAL A 80 -11.99 12.49 2.39
CA VAL A 80 -11.99 12.38 3.85
C VAL A 80 -13.31 11.79 4.31
N VAL A 81 -13.23 10.73 5.11
CA VAL A 81 -14.39 10.06 5.70
C VAL A 81 -14.22 9.84 7.19
N ASP A 82 -15.34 9.72 7.91
CA ASP A 82 -15.38 9.31 9.32
C ASP A 82 -15.26 7.79 9.50
N GLU A 83 -15.31 7.30 10.75
CA GLU A 83 -15.25 5.87 11.09
C GLU A 83 -16.40 5.03 10.52
N THR A 84 -17.44 5.69 10.00
CA THR A 84 -18.62 5.06 9.38
C THR A 84 -18.60 5.17 7.85
N ALA A 85 -17.47 5.61 7.28
CA ALA A 85 -17.25 5.85 5.85
C ALA A 85 -18.10 6.99 5.26
N ARG A 86 -18.64 7.88 6.10
CA ARG A 86 -19.41 9.05 5.67
C ARG A 86 -18.48 10.22 5.36
N THR A 87 -18.78 10.95 4.30
CA THR A 87 -18.00 12.14 3.88
C THR A 87 -18.42 13.40 4.65
N SER A 88 -17.92 14.56 4.24
CA SER A 88 -18.38 15.86 4.76
C SER A 88 -19.85 16.18 4.44
N ASP A 89 -20.44 15.54 3.44
CA ASP A 89 -21.89 15.53 3.22
C ASP A 89 -22.51 14.30 3.90
N PRO A 90 -23.50 14.46 4.79
CA PRO A 90 -24.05 13.35 5.55
C PRO A 90 -24.78 12.29 4.72
N ASN A 91 -25.14 12.60 3.48
CA ASN A 91 -25.81 11.69 2.55
C ASN A 91 -24.85 10.98 1.60
N ILE A 92 -23.57 11.36 1.59
CA ILE A 92 -22.57 10.81 0.68
C ILE A 92 -21.56 9.99 1.48
N TYR A 93 -21.30 8.78 0.98
CA TYR A 93 -20.32 7.84 1.51
C TYR A 93 -19.23 7.60 0.47
N ALA A 94 -18.02 7.31 0.93
CA ALA A 94 -16.91 6.87 0.08
C ALA A 94 -16.20 5.71 0.79
N ILE A 95 -15.70 4.73 0.02
CA ILE A 95 -15.03 3.54 0.56
C ILE A 95 -13.81 3.16 -0.29
N GLY A 96 -12.87 2.41 0.29
CA GLY A 96 -11.75 1.79 -0.43
C GLY A 96 -10.57 2.73 -0.68
N ASP A 97 -9.86 2.52 -1.77
CA ASP A 97 -8.55 3.15 -2.03
C ASP A 97 -8.61 4.67 -2.17
N VAL A 98 -9.79 5.21 -2.48
CA VAL A 98 -10.03 6.65 -2.64
C VAL A 98 -10.14 7.37 -1.29
N THR A 99 -10.37 6.66 -0.19
CA THR A 99 -10.68 7.29 1.11
C THR A 99 -9.45 7.57 1.95
N ARG A 100 -9.42 8.74 2.59
CA ARG A 100 -8.56 9.00 3.74
C ARG A 100 -9.42 8.91 4.99
N ARG A 101 -9.16 7.88 5.82
CA ARG A 101 -10.01 7.50 6.96
C ARG A 101 -9.21 7.47 8.27
N PRO A 102 -9.87 7.60 9.43
CA PRO A 102 -9.25 7.28 10.70
C PRO A 102 -8.93 5.79 10.78
N ILE A 103 -7.83 5.45 11.46
CA ILE A 103 -7.50 4.07 11.85
C ILE A 103 -7.65 3.96 13.38
N PRO A 104 -8.79 3.49 13.91
CA PRO A 104 -9.07 3.49 15.35
C PRO A 104 -8.03 2.74 16.19
N VAL A 105 -7.55 1.59 15.70
CA VAL A 105 -6.52 0.80 16.39
C VAL A 105 -5.15 1.48 16.49
N HIS A 106 -4.94 2.57 15.73
CA HIS A 106 -3.75 3.43 15.80
C HIS A 106 -4.10 4.84 16.30
N GLY A 107 -5.03 4.94 17.26
CA GLY A 107 -5.39 6.21 17.90
C GLY A 107 -6.12 7.21 16.98
N GLY A 108 -6.77 6.72 15.92
CA GLY A 108 -7.53 7.56 15.00
C GLY A 108 -6.69 8.31 13.98
N VAL A 109 -5.42 7.92 13.77
CA VAL A 109 -4.57 8.53 12.73
C VAL A 109 -5.25 8.46 11.36
N MET A 110 -5.24 9.57 10.64
CA MET A 110 -5.84 9.68 9.31
C MET A 110 -4.89 9.14 8.25
N HIS A 111 -5.28 8.07 7.56
CA HIS A 111 -4.45 7.43 6.55
C HIS A 111 -5.28 6.89 5.38
N ARG A 112 -4.61 6.67 4.25
CA ARG A 112 -5.20 6.05 3.06
C ARG A 112 -4.59 4.67 2.87
N LEU A 113 -5.43 3.66 2.71
CA LEU A 113 -5.04 2.26 2.59
C LEU A 113 -5.51 1.72 1.24
N GLU A 114 -4.62 1.01 0.55
CA GLU A 114 -4.87 0.42 -0.78
C GLU A 114 -4.87 -1.11 -0.64
N SER A 115 -5.93 -1.66 -0.04
CA SER A 115 -6.01 -3.11 0.20
C SER A 115 -7.44 -3.65 0.16
N VAL A 116 -7.56 -4.93 -0.22
CA VAL A 116 -8.83 -5.64 -0.24
C VAL A 116 -9.49 -5.67 1.15
N PRO A 117 -8.80 -5.99 2.27
CA PRO A 117 -9.41 -5.96 3.59
C PRO A 117 -9.91 -4.56 3.97
N ASN A 118 -9.16 -3.50 3.66
CA ASN A 118 -9.59 -2.11 3.88
C ASN A 118 -10.91 -1.80 3.15
N ALA A 119 -11.02 -2.17 1.87
CA ALA A 119 -12.25 -1.92 1.11
C ALA A 119 -13.44 -2.70 1.68
N LEU A 120 -13.23 -3.97 2.09
CA LEU A 120 -14.26 -4.81 2.67
C LEU A 120 -14.73 -4.31 4.05
N GLU A 121 -13.81 -3.83 4.88
CA GLU A 121 -14.14 -3.23 6.18
C GLU A 121 -15.00 -1.97 6.00
N GLN A 122 -14.57 -1.05 5.13
CA GLN A 122 -15.32 0.17 4.86
C GLN A 122 -16.69 -0.09 4.22
N ALA A 123 -16.79 -1.09 3.34
CA ALA A 123 -18.07 -1.51 2.77
C ALA A 123 -19.06 -1.95 3.87
N LYS A 124 -18.60 -2.70 4.89
CA LYS A 124 -19.44 -3.09 6.03
C LYS A 124 -19.83 -1.89 6.89
N GLN A 125 -18.90 -0.96 7.14
CA GLN A 125 -19.16 0.27 7.90
C GLN A 125 -20.22 1.14 7.20
N ALA A 126 -20.04 1.43 5.91
CA ALA A 126 -20.99 2.21 5.11
C ALA A 126 -22.36 1.53 5.07
N ALA A 127 -22.41 0.22 4.80
CA ALA A 127 -23.67 -0.52 4.77
C ALA A 127 -24.41 -0.47 6.11
N SER A 128 -23.72 -0.69 7.23
CA SER A 128 -24.31 -0.55 8.58
C SER A 128 -24.87 0.84 8.82
N ALA A 129 -24.12 1.89 8.45
CA ALA A 129 -24.57 3.27 8.62
C ALA A 129 -25.81 3.59 7.78
N ILE A 130 -25.84 3.15 6.53
CA ILE A 130 -26.97 3.36 5.60
C ILE A 130 -28.25 2.69 6.11
N VAL A 131 -28.15 1.47 6.66
CA VAL A 131 -29.32 0.70 7.12
C VAL A 131 -29.63 0.88 8.61
N GLY A 132 -28.96 1.79 9.30
CA GLY A 132 -29.21 2.11 10.71
C GLY A 132 -28.83 0.98 11.69
N ARG A 133 -27.79 0.20 11.39
CA ARG A 133 -27.26 -0.87 12.25
C ARG A 133 -25.97 -0.43 12.95
N ALA A 134 -25.62 -1.15 14.01
CA ALA A 134 -24.34 -0.96 14.69
C ALA A 134 -23.16 -1.14 13.72
N ALA A 135 -22.13 -0.31 13.88
CA ALA A 135 -20.90 -0.42 13.12
C ALA A 135 -20.17 -1.73 13.48
N PRO A 136 -19.50 -2.38 12.51
CA PRO A 136 -18.61 -3.50 12.83
C PRO A 136 -17.44 -3.01 13.70
N ALA A 137 -16.85 -3.94 14.47
CA ALA A 137 -15.61 -3.64 15.18
C ALA A 137 -14.49 -3.30 14.18
N PRO A 138 -13.64 -2.30 14.49
CA PRO A 138 -12.54 -1.93 13.62
C PRO A 138 -11.51 -3.07 13.52
N GLU A 139 -10.98 -3.26 12.33
CA GLU A 139 -9.97 -4.28 12.04
C GLU A 139 -8.55 -3.69 12.10
N VAL A 140 -7.56 -4.52 12.42
CA VAL A 140 -6.15 -4.14 12.23
C VAL A 140 -5.89 -4.11 10.72
N PRO A 141 -5.42 -2.99 10.13
CA PRO A 141 -5.09 -2.96 8.71
C PRO A 141 -4.16 -4.09 8.33
N TRP A 142 -4.48 -4.82 7.28
CA TRP A 142 -3.61 -5.88 6.79
C TRP A 142 -3.74 -6.05 5.28
N PHE A 143 -2.72 -6.67 4.71
CA PHE A 143 -2.65 -7.02 3.30
C PHE A 143 -1.73 -8.23 3.11
N TRP A 144 -1.74 -8.75 1.88
CA TRP A 144 -0.85 -9.85 1.52
C TRP A 144 -0.28 -9.62 0.12
N SER A 145 0.78 -10.36 -0.18
CA SER A 145 1.33 -10.50 -1.52
C SER A 145 1.73 -11.94 -1.72
N ASP A 146 1.32 -12.51 -2.85
CA ASP A 146 1.77 -13.83 -3.30
C ASP A 146 2.88 -13.62 -4.34
N GLN A 147 4.05 -14.21 -4.13
CA GLN A 147 5.22 -14.10 -5.02
C GLN A 147 5.95 -15.45 -5.04
N TYR A 148 5.97 -16.12 -6.20
CA TYR A 148 6.42 -17.51 -6.30
C TYR A 148 5.67 -18.40 -5.29
N ASP A 149 6.36 -19.32 -4.62
CA ASP A 149 5.81 -20.15 -3.54
C ASP A 149 5.85 -19.47 -2.16
N VAL A 150 6.04 -18.13 -2.11
CA VAL A 150 6.12 -17.36 -0.87
C VAL A 150 4.90 -16.47 -0.68
N LYS A 151 4.35 -16.49 0.53
CA LYS A 151 3.28 -15.61 0.96
C LYS A 151 3.78 -14.56 1.95
N LEU A 152 3.69 -13.29 1.58
CA LEU A 152 3.87 -12.17 2.50
C LEU A 152 2.52 -11.79 3.10
N GLN A 153 2.46 -11.68 4.43
CA GLN A 153 1.33 -11.09 5.13
C GLN A 153 1.84 -10.00 6.06
N ILE A 154 1.21 -8.83 6.02
CA ILE A 154 1.55 -7.68 6.87
C ILE A 154 0.29 -7.28 7.60
N ALA A 155 0.39 -7.13 8.92
CA ALA A 155 -0.66 -6.63 9.79
C ALA A 155 -0.14 -5.43 10.60
N GLY A 156 -0.96 -4.38 10.67
CA GLY A 156 -0.59 -3.09 11.24
C GLY A 156 0.08 -2.16 10.24
N VAL A 157 0.35 -0.93 10.69
CA VAL A 157 1.12 0.06 9.94
C VAL A 157 2.28 0.53 10.82
N PRO A 158 3.55 0.37 10.40
CA PRO A 158 4.70 0.60 11.26
C PRO A 158 5.09 2.10 11.29
N PHE A 159 4.14 2.98 11.62
CA PHE A 159 4.34 4.45 11.56
C PHE A 159 5.59 4.91 12.32
N ASP A 160 5.63 4.63 13.63
CA ASP A 160 6.67 5.13 14.55
C ASP A 160 7.53 4.00 15.15
N ALA A 161 7.71 2.90 14.40
CA ALA A 161 8.50 1.76 14.89
C ALA A 161 9.98 2.16 15.08
N ASP A 162 10.49 2.04 16.31
CA ASP A 162 11.87 2.39 16.68
C ASP A 162 12.81 1.17 16.71
N ARG A 163 12.23 -0.04 16.75
CA ARG A 163 12.93 -1.32 16.86
C ARG A 163 12.29 -2.36 15.96
N GLN A 164 13.09 -3.36 15.61
CA GLN A 164 12.65 -4.52 14.84
C GLN A 164 13.11 -5.78 15.55
N LEU A 165 12.20 -6.74 15.70
CA LEU A 165 12.49 -8.05 16.26
C LEU A 165 12.20 -9.13 15.22
N VAL A 166 13.24 -9.85 14.81
CA VAL A 166 13.10 -10.98 13.89
C VAL A 166 12.86 -12.25 14.69
N ARG A 167 11.80 -12.98 14.34
CA ARG A 167 11.48 -14.30 14.89
C ARG A 167 11.51 -15.34 13.78
N GLY A 168 12.35 -16.36 13.95
CA GLY A 168 12.60 -17.38 12.93
C GLY A 168 13.89 -17.10 12.16
N ASP A 169 14.13 -17.87 11.11
CA ASP A 169 15.31 -17.77 10.26
C ASP A 169 14.92 -17.25 8.86
N PRO A 170 15.29 -16.02 8.49
CA PRO A 170 15.06 -15.51 7.14
C PRO A 170 15.66 -16.37 6.04
N ALA A 171 16.79 -17.05 6.27
CA ALA A 171 17.39 -17.94 5.29
C ALA A 171 16.54 -19.20 5.03
N GLY A 172 15.78 -19.64 6.04
CA GLY A 172 14.83 -20.74 5.96
C GLY A 172 13.50 -20.39 5.29
N GLY A 173 13.27 -19.13 4.93
CA GLY A 173 12.05 -18.68 4.23
C GLY A 173 10.78 -18.59 5.09
N ALA A 174 10.88 -18.87 6.40
CA ALA A 174 9.77 -18.79 7.34
C ALA A 174 10.17 -17.96 8.58
N PHE A 175 9.74 -16.71 8.62
CA PHE A 175 10.04 -15.79 9.70
C PHE A 175 8.97 -14.70 9.84
N SER A 176 9.02 -13.97 10.95
CA SER A 176 8.22 -12.77 11.19
C SER A 176 9.12 -11.63 11.63
N VAL A 177 8.72 -10.40 11.30
CA VAL A 177 9.35 -9.19 11.81
C VAL A 177 8.28 -8.40 12.57
N PHE A 178 8.57 -8.08 13.82
CA PHE A 178 7.75 -7.24 14.70
C PHE A 178 8.40 -5.87 14.84
#